data_AF-A0A3D9BFR9-F1
#
_entry.id   AF-A0A3D9BFR9-F1
#
_cell.length_a   1.000
_cell.length_b   1.000
_cell.length_c   1.000
_cell.angle_alpha   90.00
_cell.angle_beta   90.00
_cell.angle_gamma   90.00
#
_symmetry.space_group_name_H-M   'P 1'
#
loop_
_entity.id
_entity.type
_entity.pdbx_description
1 polymer ?
#
loop_
_entity_poly.entity_id
_entity_poly.type
_entity_poly.pdbx_seq_one_letter_code
_entity_poly.pdbx_strand_id
1 'polypeptide(L)'
;MKSKILGALLMFLALWSCQKKEKEDLKSLQDKDSLQTIIKQDSLPKEKQSEKELPKVFTDDFLKIENVQVNGNDIVLPQEQFQKLHPKHDSVKTEPWECGSPFEWLDKSWMEKTYGKDLVNFDGKITTFYTNNAEFISNNHKVIFSSAKSGNNRFEIQSHHIILTHETTVEDFQKLFPKLKIENTDQKNIQRFSIPVGKEIEDSFIFYFKDGKLDNFNLWWLLC
;
A
#
# COMPACT_ATOMS: atom_id res chain seq x y z
N MET A 1 21.94 19.55 -67.50
CA MET A 1 22.45 20.76 -66.82
C MET A 1 21.33 21.37 -65.97
N LYS A 2 21.68 21.81 -64.75
CA LYS A 2 20.87 22.57 -63.77
C LYS A 2 19.84 21.77 -62.94
N SER A 3 20.25 21.42 -61.71
CA SER A 3 19.55 21.76 -60.44
C SER A 3 19.91 20.74 -59.34
N LYS A 4 21.04 20.95 -58.64
CA LYS A 4 21.39 20.29 -57.37
C LYS A 4 22.42 21.13 -56.58
N ILE A 5 22.09 22.37 -56.22
CA ILE A 5 22.93 23.18 -55.32
C ILE A 5 22.01 24.05 -54.46
N LEU A 6 21.36 23.46 -53.45
CA LEU A 6 20.72 24.23 -52.39
C LEU A 6 20.66 23.50 -51.03
N GLY A 7 21.52 22.49 -50.81
CA GLY A 7 21.56 21.69 -49.58
C GLY A 7 22.87 21.82 -48.76
N ALA A 8 23.86 22.55 -49.25
CA ALA A 8 25.20 22.56 -48.64
C ALA A 8 25.56 23.87 -47.90
N LEU A 9 24.67 24.88 -47.90
CA LEU A 9 24.96 26.19 -47.29
C LEU A 9 24.47 26.35 -45.83
N LEU A 10 23.79 25.34 -45.26
CA LEU A 10 23.26 25.38 -43.89
C LEU A 10 24.08 24.57 -42.87
N MET A 11 25.14 23.86 -43.29
CA MET A 11 26.02 23.08 -42.39
C MET A 11 27.35 23.75 -42.02
N PHE A 12 27.62 24.98 -42.46
CA PHE A 12 28.88 25.69 -42.18
C PHE A 12 28.82 26.74 -41.05
N LEU A 13 27.67 26.93 -40.39
CA LEU A 13 27.51 27.88 -39.28
C LEU A 13 27.71 27.26 -37.88
N ALA A 14 28.06 25.98 -37.78
CA ALA A 14 28.24 25.27 -36.51
C ALA A 14 29.70 25.19 -36.01
N LEU A 15 30.68 25.77 -36.72
CA LEU A 15 32.10 25.58 -36.39
C LEU A 15 32.93 26.86 -36.59
N TRP A 16 32.59 27.93 -35.88
CA TRP A 16 33.46 29.08 -35.56
C TRP A 16 32.69 29.93 -34.53
N SER A 17 32.91 29.75 -33.23
CA SER A 17 33.79 30.60 -32.40
C SER A 17 33.27 30.37 -30.96
N CYS A 18 34.01 30.15 -29.88
CA CYS A 18 35.41 30.43 -29.61
C CYS A 18 35.84 29.62 -28.38
N GLN A 19 37.04 29.06 -28.41
CA GLN A 19 37.74 28.55 -27.22
C GLN A 19 38.31 29.72 -26.39
N LYS A 20 38.18 29.56 -25.06
CA LYS A 20 38.98 30.08 -23.92
C LYS A 20 40.06 31.14 -24.18
N LYS A 21 40.05 32.19 -23.33
CA LYS A 21 41.23 32.73 -22.64
C LYS A 21 40.91 33.11 -21.19
N GLU A 22 41.91 32.91 -20.35
CA GLU A 22 41.94 32.96 -18.89
C GLU A 22 42.72 34.22 -18.44
N LYS A 23 42.22 34.95 -17.42
CA LYS A 23 42.95 35.44 -16.22
C LYS A 23 42.29 36.68 -15.57
N GLU A 24 42.09 36.53 -14.26
CA GLU A 24 42.13 37.50 -13.16
C GLU A 24 41.62 38.93 -13.38
N ASP A 25 40.54 39.27 -12.68
CA ASP A 25 40.64 40.38 -11.72
C ASP A 25 39.70 40.16 -10.53
N LEU A 26 40.22 40.48 -9.35
CA LEU A 26 39.67 40.17 -8.04
C LEU A 26 39.10 41.47 -7.46
N LYS A 27 37.77 41.61 -7.38
CA LYS A 27 37.12 42.62 -6.51
C LYS A 27 35.63 42.35 -6.28
N SER A 28 35.36 41.97 -5.03
CA SER A 28 34.17 42.22 -4.20
C SER A 28 32.88 42.71 -4.85
N LEU A 29 31.77 41.99 -4.63
CA LEU A 29 30.68 42.46 -3.77
C LEU A 29 29.63 41.35 -3.59
N GLN A 30 29.23 41.14 -2.34
CA GLN A 30 28.00 40.43 -1.96
C GLN A 30 26.81 41.02 -2.72
N ASP A 31 25.94 40.20 -3.28
CA ASP A 31 24.61 40.00 -2.70
C ASP A 31 23.87 38.81 -3.34
N LYS A 32 22.92 38.32 -2.55
CA LYS A 32 21.96 37.22 -2.74
C LYS A 32 21.46 37.02 -4.17
N ASP A 33 21.43 35.75 -4.61
CA ASP A 33 20.17 35.01 -4.79
C ASP A 33 20.49 33.57 -5.27
N SER A 34 20.67 32.64 -4.33
CA SER A 34 20.84 31.23 -4.67
C SER A 34 19.48 30.55 -4.65
N LEU A 35 18.89 30.39 -5.83
CA LEU A 35 17.86 29.40 -6.15
C LEU A 35 18.38 28.00 -5.79
N GLN A 36 18.20 27.60 -4.52
CA GLN A 36 18.30 26.22 -4.11
C GLN A 36 17.00 25.52 -4.47
N THR A 37 17.09 24.65 -5.47
CA THR A 37 16.16 23.55 -5.73
C THR A 37 15.89 22.77 -4.44
N ILE A 38 14.74 23.04 -3.82
CA ILE A 38 14.20 22.21 -2.74
C ILE A 38 13.70 20.92 -3.39
N ILE A 39 14.52 19.87 -3.29
CA ILE A 39 14.07 18.49 -3.45
C ILE A 39 13.06 18.24 -2.32
N LYS A 40 11.77 18.23 -2.65
CA LYS A 40 10.72 17.75 -1.74
C LYS A 40 10.97 16.26 -1.52
N GLN A 41 11.59 15.94 -0.39
CA GLN A 41 11.45 14.63 0.24
C GLN A 41 9.97 14.45 0.56
N ASP A 42 9.34 13.42 -0.03
CA ASP A 42 8.04 12.90 0.39
C ASP A 42 8.17 12.34 1.81
N SER A 43 8.15 13.22 2.80
CA SER A 43 7.92 12.85 4.18
C SER A 43 6.42 12.64 4.36
N LEU A 44 6.05 11.42 4.77
CA LEU A 44 4.73 11.09 5.33
C LEU A 44 4.19 12.27 6.18
N PRO A 45 2.89 12.61 6.09
CA PRO A 45 2.33 13.70 6.89
C PRO A 45 2.59 13.42 8.37
N LYS A 46 3.40 14.25 9.02
CA LYS A 46 3.46 14.31 10.49
C LYS A 46 2.13 14.89 10.95
N GLU A 47 1.21 14.02 11.34
CA GLU A 47 0.01 14.41 12.07
C GLU A 47 0.40 15.24 13.31
N LYS A 48 -0.33 16.33 13.52
CA LYS A 48 -0.28 17.10 14.76
C LYS A 48 -0.51 16.12 15.91
N GLN A 49 0.42 16.11 16.87
CA GLN A 49 0.29 15.38 18.13
C GLN A 49 -0.91 15.94 18.91
N SER A 50 -2.11 15.45 18.59
CA SER A 50 -3.17 15.28 19.58
C SER A 50 -2.58 14.46 20.72
N GLU A 51 -2.92 14.77 21.98
CA GLU A 51 -2.57 13.92 23.13
C GLU A 51 -2.84 12.47 22.74
N LYS A 52 -1.77 11.67 22.70
CA LYS A 52 -1.81 10.32 22.14
C LYS A 52 -2.56 9.48 23.16
N GLU A 53 -3.87 9.34 22.97
CA GLU A 53 -4.68 8.43 23.79
C GLU A 53 -3.97 7.08 23.89
N LEU A 54 -3.84 6.56 25.10
CA LEU A 54 -3.14 5.31 25.33
C LEU A 54 -3.92 4.16 24.65
N PRO A 55 -3.21 3.20 24.00
CA PRO A 55 -3.85 2.03 23.43
C PRO A 55 -4.67 1.27 24.48
N LYS A 56 -5.91 0.95 24.12
CA LYS A 56 -6.84 0.16 24.94
C LYS A 56 -6.69 -1.31 24.54
N VAL A 57 -6.71 -2.20 25.53
CA VAL A 57 -6.67 -3.65 25.30
C VAL A 57 -7.88 -4.08 24.48
N PHE A 58 -7.66 -4.89 23.45
CA PHE A 58 -8.71 -5.48 22.63
C PHE A 58 -9.10 -6.84 23.21
N THR A 59 -10.35 -6.95 23.68
CA THR A 59 -10.87 -8.15 24.34
C THR A 59 -12.02 -8.81 23.59
N ASP A 60 -12.44 -8.26 22.46
CA ASP A 60 -13.49 -8.86 21.65
C ASP A 60 -12.98 -10.13 20.97
N ASP A 61 -13.89 -11.07 20.71
CA ASP A 61 -13.51 -12.36 20.14
C ASP A 61 -13.31 -12.29 18.61
N PHE A 62 -13.73 -11.20 17.97
CA PHE A 62 -13.57 -10.95 16.54
C PHE A 62 -13.36 -9.46 16.25
N LEU A 63 -12.66 -9.16 15.15
CA LEU A 63 -12.36 -7.81 14.69
C LEU A 63 -12.98 -7.58 13.32
N LYS A 64 -14.10 -6.87 13.27
CA LYS A 64 -14.78 -6.61 12.01
C LYS A 64 -13.94 -5.77 11.06
N ILE A 65 -14.07 -6.04 9.77
CA ILE A 65 -13.30 -5.38 8.70
C ILE A 65 -13.51 -3.86 8.71
N GLU A 66 -14.72 -3.37 9.01
CA GLU A 66 -15.03 -1.94 9.06
C GLU A 66 -14.37 -1.19 10.23
N ASN A 67 -13.84 -1.91 11.23
CA ASN A 67 -13.19 -1.31 12.41
C ASN A 67 -11.68 -1.16 12.24
N VAL A 68 -11.16 -1.51 11.07
CA VAL A 68 -9.72 -1.62 10.80
C VAL A 68 -9.32 -0.69 9.67
N GLN A 69 -8.13 -0.13 9.79
CA GLN A 69 -7.50 0.63 8.72
C GLN A 69 -6.06 0.17 8.47
N VAL A 70 -5.60 0.38 7.24
CA VAL A 70 -4.19 0.24 6.85
C VAL A 70 -3.71 1.58 6.33
N ASN A 71 -2.67 2.13 6.97
CA ASN A 71 -2.14 3.47 6.68
C ASN A 71 -3.22 4.57 6.69
N GLY A 72 -4.16 4.49 7.63
CA GLY A 72 -5.31 5.40 7.75
C GLY A 72 -6.41 5.23 6.71
N ASN A 73 -6.37 4.17 5.89
CA ASN A 73 -7.41 3.89 4.89
C ASN A 73 -8.20 2.64 5.28
N ASP A 74 -9.50 2.65 4.98
CA ASP A 74 -10.37 1.50 5.24
C ASP A 74 -9.92 0.27 4.44
N ILE A 75 -10.15 -0.91 5.00
CA ILE A 75 -9.79 -2.20 4.38
C ILE A 75 -10.52 -2.42 3.05
N VAL A 76 -11.75 -1.92 2.93
CA VAL A 76 -12.58 -2.04 1.73
C VAL A 76 -12.84 -0.64 1.18
N LEU A 77 -12.43 -0.41 -0.07
CA LEU A 77 -12.55 0.87 -0.75
C LEU A 77 -13.35 0.72 -2.05
N PRO A 78 -14.14 1.72 -2.45
CA PRO A 78 -14.57 1.85 -3.83
C PRO A 78 -13.37 1.93 -4.78
N GLN A 79 -13.45 1.31 -5.96
CA GLN A 79 -12.37 1.31 -6.95
C GLN A 79 -11.85 2.72 -7.28
N GLU A 80 -12.75 3.69 -7.44
CA GLU A 80 -12.38 5.08 -7.74
C GLU A 80 -11.59 5.75 -6.59
N GLN A 81 -11.93 5.43 -5.34
CA GLN A 81 -11.21 5.96 -4.17
C GLN A 81 -9.82 5.34 -4.09
N PHE A 82 -9.71 4.03 -4.30
CA PHE A 82 -8.41 3.35 -4.36
C PHE A 82 -7.48 3.95 -5.41
N GLN A 83 -7.98 4.21 -6.62
CA GLN A 83 -7.18 4.82 -7.70
C GLN A 83 -6.70 6.24 -7.37
N LYS A 84 -7.46 7.00 -6.58
CA LYS A 84 -7.05 8.34 -6.11
C LYS A 84 -5.95 8.26 -5.06
N LEU A 85 -6.04 7.29 -4.13
CA LEU A 85 -5.06 7.06 -3.08
C LEU A 85 -3.76 6.44 -3.62
N HIS A 86 -3.89 5.58 -4.62
CA HIS A 86 -2.80 4.81 -5.24
C HIS A 86 -2.78 5.03 -6.76
N PRO A 87 -2.40 6.22 -7.25
CA PRO A 87 -2.41 6.51 -8.69
C PRO A 87 -1.31 5.76 -9.47
N LYS A 88 -0.37 5.12 -8.78
CA LYS A 88 0.71 4.31 -9.36
C LYS A 88 0.71 2.94 -8.70
N HIS A 89 0.99 1.92 -9.51
CA HIS A 89 1.06 0.53 -9.08
C HIS A 89 2.43 -0.04 -9.46
N ASP A 90 3.00 -0.84 -8.57
CA ASP A 90 4.23 -1.58 -8.81
C ASP A 90 3.98 -2.71 -9.80
N SER A 91 2.82 -3.37 -9.67
CA SER A 91 2.32 -4.32 -10.66
C SER A 91 0.80 -4.49 -10.55
N VAL A 92 0.19 -4.97 -11.64
CA VAL A 92 -1.23 -5.31 -11.74
C VAL A 92 -1.36 -6.64 -12.46
N LYS A 93 -2.15 -7.56 -11.91
CA LYS A 93 -2.39 -8.88 -12.49
C LYS A 93 -3.86 -9.24 -12.37
N THR A 94 -4.44 -9.80 -13.44
CA THR A 94 -5.81 -10.33 -13.39
C THR A 94 -5.77 -11.81 -13.73
N GLU A 95 -6.28 -12.64 -12.84
CA GLU A 95 -6.31 -14.08 -13.01
C GLU A 95 -7.54 -14.73 -12.37
N PRO A 96 -7.97 -15.91 -12.84
CA PRO A 96 -9.01 -16.69 -12.17
C PRO A 96 -8.56 -17.07 -10.76
N TRP A 97 -9.45 -16.95 -9.79
CA TRP A 97 -9.19 -17.43 -8.43
C TRP A 97 -9.64 -18.90 -8.31
N GLU A 98 -8.80 -19.73 -7.70
CA GLU A 98 -8.98 -21.19 -7.72
C GLU A 98 -10.16 -21.68 -6.86
N CYS A 99 -10.51 -20.95 -5.80
CA CYS A 99 -11.64 -21.25 -4.93
C CYS A 99 -12.39 -19.96 -4.59
N GLY A 100 -13.63 -19.84 -5.05
CA GLY A 100 -14.57 -18.79 -4.64
C GLY A 100 -14.07 -17.35 -4.84
N SER A 101 -14.78 -16.41 -4.21
CA SER A 101 -14.39 -15.01 -4.17
C SER A 101 -14.92 -14.32 -2.89
N PRO A 102 -14.10 -13.50 -2.21
CA PRO A 102 -14.52 -12.74 -1.04
C PRO A 102 -15.59 -11.71 -1.40
N PHE A 103 -15.67 -11.32 -2.68
CA PHE A 103 -16.68 -10.40 -3.18
C PHE A 103 -18.08 -11.04 -3.26
N GLU A 104 -18.20 -12.37 -3.24
CA GLU A 104 -19.50 -13.06 -3.28
C GLU A 104 -20.39 -12.66 -2.11
N TRP A 105 -19.81 -12.41 -0.94
CA TRP A 105 -20.54 -11.93 0.22
C TRP A 105 -20.34 -10.44 0.48
N LEU A 106 -19.12 -9.90 0.33
CA LEU A 106 -18.83 -8.48 0.58
C LEU A 106 -19.47 -7.51 -0.42
N ASP A 107 -19.79 -7.99 -1.62
CA ASP A 107 -20.34 -7.20 -2.70
C ASP A 107 -21.49 -7.90 -3.42
N LYS A 108 -22.18 -8.80 -2.70
CA LYS A 108 -23.22 -9.69 -3.21
C LYS A 108 -24.21 -9.00 -4.15
N SER A 109 -24.79 -7.88 -3.71
CA SER A 109 -25.81 -7.18 -4.51
C SER A 109 -25.28 -6.67 -5.85
N TRP A 110 -24.04 -6.17 -5.88
CA TRP A 110 -23.42 -5.71 -7.12
C TRP A 110 -23.00 -6.90 -8.00
N MET A 111 -22.44 -7.94 -7.39
CA MET A 111 -22.04 -9.16 -8.07
C MET A 111 -23.25 -9.85 -8.74
N GLU A 112 -24.36 -10.04 -8.03
CA GLU A 112 -25.59 -10.63 -8.58
C GLU A 112 -26.22 -9.78 -9.67
N LYS A 113 -26.16 -8.45 -9.54
CA LYS A 113 -26.65 -7.52 -10.57
C LYS A 113 -25.80 -7.60 -11.85
N THR A 114 -24.49 -7.77 -11.71
CA THR A 114 -23.53 -7.72 -12.82
C THR A 114 -23.39 -9.08 -13.51
N TYR A 115 -23.35 -10.16 -12.74
CA TYR A 115 -23.06 -11.50 -13.22
C TYR A 115 -24.26 -12.46 -13.15
N GLY A 116 -25.40 -12.00 -12.65
CA GLY A 116 -26.61 -12.81 -12.45
C GLY A 116 -26.68 -13.47 -11.08
N LYS A 117 -27.88 -13.95 -10.71
CA LYS A 117 -28.08 -14.74 -9.49
C LYS A 117 -27.16 -15.95 -9.49
N ASP A 118 -26.66 -16.32 -8.31
CA ASP A 118 -25.70 -17.41 -8.11
C ASP A 118 -24.41 -17.27 -8.92
N LEU A 119 -24.12 -16.06 -9.41
CA LEU A 119 -22.88 -15.68 -10.11
C LEU A 119 -22.57 -16.53 -11.36
N VAL A 120 -23.61 -17.02 -12.04
CA VAL A 120 -23.49 -17.91 -13.20
C VAL A 120 -22.64 -17.37 -14.36
N ASN A 121 -22.51 -16.04 -14.48
CA ASN A 121 -21.66 -15.40 -15.51
C ASN A 121 -20.34 -14.85 -14.96
N PHE A 122 -20.02 -15.08 -13.69
CA PHE A 122 -18.75 -14.64 -13.11
C PHE A 122 -17.65 -15.61 -13.55
N ASP A 123 -16.61 -15.09 -14.19
CA ASP A 123 -15.51 -15.89 -14.74
C ASP A 123 -14.40 -16.19 -13.71
N GLY A 124 -14.67 -15.90 -12.45
CA GLY A 124 -13.74 -16.10 -11.33
C GLY A 124 -12.56 -15.16 -11.33
N LYS A 125 -12.45 -14.20 -12.26
CA LYS A 125 -11.27 -13.34 -12.35
C LYS A 125 -11.28 -12.24 -11.31
N ILE A 126 -10.14 -12.13 -10.61
CA ILE A 126 -9.86 -11.05 -9.67
C ILE A 126 -8.61 -10.31 -10.13
N THR A 127 -8.64 -8.99 -9.99
CA THR A 127 -7.49 -8.13 -10.27
C THR A 127 -6.74 -7.84 -8.98
N THR A 128 -5.47 -8.23 -8.93
CA THR A 128 -4.54 -7.93 -7.85
C THR A 128 -3.70 -6.71 -8.20
N PHE A 129 -3.65 -5.75 -7.29
CA PHE A 129 -2.80 -4.57 -7.35
C PHE A 129 -1.70 -4.68 -6.30
N TYR A 130 -0.46 -4.43 -6.69
CA TYR A 130 0.65 -4.26 -5.76
C TYR A 130 1.08 -2.80 -5.73
N THR A 131 1.14 -2.22 -4.54
CA THR A 131 1.64 -0.86 -4.33
C THR A 131 2.24 -0.72 -2.94
N ASN A 132 3.43 -0.14 -2.83
CA ASN A 132 4.06 0.21 -1.55
C ASN A 132 4.21 -0.97 -0.59
N ASN A 133 4.57 -2.16 -1.11
CA ASN A 133 4.66 -3.41 -0.37
C ASN A 133 3.33 -3.87 0.28
N ALA A 134 2.21 -3.44 -0.30
CA ALA A 134 0.87 -3.91 0.01
C ALA A 134 0.21 -4.50 -1.24
N GLU A 135 -0.60 -5.53 -1.03
CA GLU A 135 -1.40 -6.22 -2.02
C GLU A 135 -2.88 -5.91 -1.77
N PHE A 136 -3.59 -5.65 -2.85
CA PHE A 136 -5.02 -5.41 -2.86
C PHE A 136 -5.67 -6.24 -3.96
N ILE A 137 -6.91 -6.69 -3.74
CA ILE A 137 -7.68 -7.46 -4.71
C ILE A 137 -8.94 -6.68 -5.11
N SER A 138 -9.44 -6.90 -6.33
CA SER A 138 -10.59 -6.17 -6.87
C SER A 138 -11.46 -7.01 -7.78
N ASN A 139 -12.78 -6.80 -7.68
CA ASN A 139 -13.79 -7.25 -8.64
C ASN A 139 -14.15 -6.18 -9.68
N ASN A 140 -13.33 -5.12 -9.80
CA ASN A 140 -13.52 -3.89 -10.58
C ASN A 140 -14.51 -2.86 -10.01
N HIS A 141 -15.25 -3.20 -8.95
CA HIS A 141 -16.15 -2.26 -8.26
C HIS A 141 -15.62 -1.86 -6.89
N LYS A 142 -15.14 -2.83 -6.12
CA LYS A 142 -14.48 -2.63 -4.83
C LYS A 142 -13.06 -3.17 -4.87
N VAL A 143 -12.22 -2.56 -4.04
CA VAL A 143 -10.86 -2.99 -3.75
C VAL A 143 -10.79 -3.36 -2.28
N ILE A 144 -10.18 -4.50 -1.98
CA ILE A 144 -9.99 -5.00 -0.62
C ILE A 144 -8.49 -5.13 -0.38
N PHE A 145 -8.03 -4.66 0.77
CA PHE A 145 -6.71 -4.99 1.28
C PHE A 145 -6.55 -6.51 1.45
N SER A 146 -5.48 -7.07 0.88
CA SER A 146 -5.12 -8.49 0.99
C SER A 146 -3.99 -8.67 2.00
N SER A 147 -2.84 -8.03 1.77
CA SER A 147 -1.67 -8.19 2.64
C SER A 147 -0.72 -6.99 2.59
N ALA A 148 0.13 -6.81 3.60
CA ALA A 148 1.21 -5.83 3.57
C ALA A 148 2.40 -6.23 4.44
N LYS A 149 3.58 -5.78 4.00
CA LYS A 149 4.80 -5.78 4.83
C LYS A 149 4.77 -4.60 5.80
N SER A 150 5.03 -4.86 7.08
CA SER A 150 4.95 -3.88 8.18
C SER A 150 5.99 -2.74 8.10
N GLY A 151 7.06 -2.91 7.32
CA GLY A 151 8.15 -1.93 7.21
C GLY A 151 7.68 -0.52 6.83
N ASN A 152 6.75 -0.44 5.86
CA ASN A 152 6.18 0.83 5.40
C ASN A 152 4.67 0.94 5.67
N ASN A 153 4.09 -0.08 6.30
CA ASN A 153 2.65 -0.17 6.49
C ASN A 153 2.31 -0.32 7.96
N ARG A 154 1.22 0.31 8.38
CA ARG A 154 0.69 0.19 9.73
C ARG A 154 -0.74 -0.33 9.71
N PHE A 155 -1.06 -1.17 10.69
CA PHE A 155 -2.41 -1.68 10.92
C PHE A 155 -3.02 -0.95 12.11
N GLU A 156 -4.27 -0.51 11.98
CA GLU A 156 -4.89 0.41 12.93
C GLU A 156 -6.28 -0.08 13.35
N ILE A 157 -6.56 -0.05 14.66
CA ILE A 157 -7.89 -0.25 15.23
C ILE A 157 -8.27 1.03 15.94
N GLN A 158 -8.97 1.93 15.23
CA GLN A 158 -9.18 3.31 15.68
C GLN A 158 -9.93 3.39 17.01
N SER A 159 -10.94 2.55 17.21
CA SER A 159 -11.74 2.50 18.44
C SER A 159 -10.93 2.18 19.71
N HIS A 160 -9.75 1.55 19.54
CA HIS A 160 -8.87 1.14 20.62
C HIS A 160 -7.55 1.93 20.65
N HIS A 161 -7.34 2.87 19.72
CA HIS A 161 -6.06 3.58 19.54
C HIS A 161 -4.87 2.61 19.39
N ILE A 162 -5.11 1.43 18.83
CA ILE A 162 -4.06 0.45 18.54
C ILE A 162 -3.48 0.76 17.18
N ILE A 163 -2.15 0.90 17.12
CA ILE A 163 -1.39 1.03 15.89
C ILE A 163 -0.25 0.01 15.94
N LEU A 164 -0.25 -0.92 14.99
CA LEU A 164 0.77 -1.95 14.85
C LEU A 164 1.69 -1.58 13.68
N THR A 165 2.99 -1.70 13.90
CA THR A 165 4.04 -1.32 12.94
C THR A 165 5.17 -2.36 12.96
N HIS A 166 6.18 -2.23 12.11
CA HIS A 166 7.36 -3.11 12.16
C HIS A 166 8.12 -3.10 13.51
N GLU A 167 7.92 -2.08 14.34
CA GLU A 167 8.52 -2.02 15.68
C GLU A 167 7.69 -2.75 16.75
N THR A 168 6.46 -3.16 16.44
CA THR A 168 5.63 -3.92 17.37
C THR A 168 6.26 -5.29 17.65
N THR A 169 6.60 -5.56 18.91
CA THR A 169 7.09 -6.86 19.35
C THR A 169 5.95 -7.82 19.67
N VAL A 170 6.27 -9.10 19.77
CA VAL A 170 5.34 -10.13 20.25
C VAL A 170 4.80 -9.80 21.64
N GLU A 171 5.66 -9.34 22.57
CA GLU A 171 5.20 -8.99 23.92
C GLU A 171 4.23 -7.80 23.91
N ASP A 172 4.50 -6.79 23.08
CA ASP A 172 3.62 -5.62 22.96
C ASP A 172 2.27 -6.00 22.34
N PHE A 173 2.29 -6.86 21.31
CA PHE A 173 1.07 -7.38 20.71
C PHE A 173 0.24 -8.19 21.72
N GLN A 174 0.85 -9.09 22.50
CA GLN A 174 0.14 -9.89 23.49
C GLN A 174 -0.46 -9.06 24.63
N LYS A 175 0.16 -7.92 25.00
CA LYS A 175 -0.44 -6.97 25.96
C LYS A 175 -1.72 -6.33 25.40
N LEU A 176 -1.74 -6.03 24.11
CA LEU A 176 -2.89 -5.44 23.43
C LEU A 176 -3.99 -6.48 23.16
N PHE A 177 -3.61 -7.74 22.95
CA PHE A 177 -4.52 -8.84 22.58
C PHE A 177 -4.35 -10.07 23.50
N PRO A 178 -4.68 -9.98 24.79
CA PRO A 178 -4.34 -11.00 25.79
C PRO A 178 -5.07 -12.33 25.63
N LYS A 179 -6.16 -12.36 24.86
CA LYS A 179 -6.92 -13.59 24.57
C LYS A 179 -6.32 -14.41 23.42
N LEU A 180 -5.48 -13.80 22.58
CA LEU A 180 -4.94 -14.46 21.39
C LEU A 180 -3.79 -15.38 21.78
N LYS A 181 -3.78 -16.55 21.15
CA LYS A 181 -2.73 -17.55 21.33
C LYS A 181 -1.75 -17.45 20.16
N ILE A 182 -0.49 -17.73 20.47
CA ILE A 182 0.52 -17.92 19.44
C ILE A 182 0.20 -19.21 18.70
N GLU A 183 0.13 -19.13 17.37
CA GLU A 183 -0.02 -20.26 16.48
C GLU A 183 1.35 -20.67 15.95
N ASN A 184 1.64 -21.97 16.02
CA ASN A 184 2.88 -22.52 15.52
C ASN A 184 2.89 -22.51 14.00
N THR A 185 4.03 -22.18 13.42
CA THR A 185 4.29 -22.30 11.98
C THR A 185 5.40 -23.30 11.74
N ASP A 186 5.47 -23.87 10.53
CA ASP A 186 6.55 -24.79 10.15
C ASP A 186 7.91 -24.08 10.01
N GLN A 187 7.92 -22.74 10.05
CA GLN A 187 9.10 -21.92 9.87
C GLN A 187 9.71 -21.52 11.21
N LYS A 188 11.02 -21.74 11.34
CA LYS A 188 11.78 -21.30 12.52
C LYS A 188 11.71 -19.77 12.64
N ASN A 189 11.57 -19.30 13.89
CA ASN A 189 11.48 -17.88 14.26
C ASN A 189 10.27 -17.12 13.71
N ILE A 190 9.24 -17.82 13.22
CA ILE A 190 7.99 -17.20 12.80
C ILE A 190 6.85 -17.61 13.74
N GLN A 191 6.24 -16.61 14.34
CA GLN A 191 5.07 -16.72 15.19
C GLN A 191 3.89 -16.07 14.49
N ARG A 192 2.71 -16.69 14.60
CA ARG A 192 1.48 -16.19 13.96
C ARG A 192 0.40 -15.94 15.01
N PHE A 193 -0.43 -14.93 14.77
CA PHE A 193 -1.68 -14.70 15.48
C PHE A 193 -2.80 -14.52 14.47
N SER A 194 -3.99 -15.02 14.76
CA SER A 194 -5.20 -14.77 13.99
C SER A 194 -6.27 -14.08 14.83
N ILE A 195 -7.02 -13.18 14.19
CA ILE A 195 -8.23 -12.56 14.75
C ILE A 195 -9.34 -12.76 13.72
N PRO A 196 -10.39 -13.56 14.03
CA PRO A 196 -11.53 -13.73 13.13
C PRO A 196 -12.19 -12.40 12.80
N VAL A 197 -12.72 -12.25 11.58
CA VAL A 197 -13.44 -11.04 11.19
C VAL A 197 -14.89 -11.01 11.69
N GLY A 198 -15.41 -12.16 12.13
CA GLY A 198 -16.76 -12.31 12.66
C GLY A 198 -16.89 -13.58 13.52
N LYS A 199 -17.98 -13.65 14.29
CA LYS A 199 -18.23 -14.73 15.27
C LYS A 199 -18.34 -16.13 14.65
N GLU A 200 -18.80 -16.20 13.41
CA GLU A 200 -19.02 -17.46 12.65
C GLU A 200 -18.39 -17.36 11.26
N ILE A 201 -17.35 -16.52 11.14
CA ILE A 201 -16.62 -16.30 9.90
C ILE A 201 -15.20 -16.78 10.13
N GLU A 202 -14.73 -17.70 9.28
CA GLU A 202 -13.38 -18.27 9.39
C GLU A 202 -12.31 -17.33 8.80
N ASP A 203 -12.72 -16.37 7.96
CA ASP A 203 -11.87 -15.26 7.51
C ASP A 203 -11.26 -14.52 8.70
N SER A 204 -9.98 -14.17 8.59
CA SER A 204 -9.21 -13.69 9.73
C SER A 204 -8.17 -12.64 9.32
N PHE A 205 -7.96 -11.65 10.18
CA PHE A 205 -6.73 -10.89 10.17
C PHE A 205 -5.62 -11.73 10.76
N ILE A 206 -4.56 -11.96 9.99
CA ILE A 206 -3.40 -12.74 10.39
C ILE A 206 -2.20 -11.81 10.51
N PHE A 207 -1.44 -11.97 11.59
CA PHE A 207 -0.23 -11.21 11.89
C PHE A 207 0.93 -12.19 12.03
N TYR A 208 2.00 -11.99 11.25
CA TYR A 208 3.21 -12.79 11.42
C TYR A 208 4.33 -11.95 12.01
N PHE A 209 4.96 -12.51 13.03
CA PHE A 209 6.12 -11.98 13.69
C PHE A 209 7.33 -12.81 13.30
N LYS A 210 8.34 -12.17 12.75
CA LYS A 210 9.62 -12.79 12.40
C LYS A 210 10.69 -12.23 13.31
N ASP A 211 11.45 -13.12 13.94
CA ASP A 211 12.50 -12.75 14.90
C ASP A 211 11.99 -11.81 16.01
N GLY A 212 10.74 -12.03 16.45
CA GLY A 212 10.08 -11.30 17.54
C GLY A 212 9.41 -9.97 17.18
N LYS A 213 9.50 -9.51 15.92
CA LYS A 213 8.88 -8.27 15.44
C LYS A 213 7.86 -8.52 14.33
N LEU A 214 6.83 -7.69 14.24
CA LEU A 214 5.82 -7.78 13.19
C LEU A 214 6.47 -7.63 11.81
N ASP A 215 6.35 -8.62 10.94
CA ASP A 215 6.93 -8.64 9.58
C ASP A 215 5.89 -8.33 8.51
N ASN A 216 4.71 -8.94 8.62
CA ASN A 216 3.59 -8.73 7.72
C ASN A 216 2.25 -8.98 8.43
N PHE A 217 1.20 -8.47 7.81
CA PHE A 217 -0.17 -8.75 8.18
C PHE A 217 -1.02 -8.90 6.93
N ASN A 218 -2.06 -9.72 7.01
CA ASN A 218 -2.95 -10.02 5.89
C ASN A 218 -4.37 -10.25 6.37
N LEU A 219 -5.32 -9.93 5.51
CA LEU A 219 -6.69 -10.36 5.60
C LEU A 219 -6.79 -11.67 4.80
N TRP A 220 -6.89 -12.78 5.53
CA TRP A 220 -6.99 -14.11 4.96
C TRP A 220 -8.46 -14.53 4.82
N TRP A 221 -8.74 -15.20 3.71
CA TRP A 221 -10.06 -15.62 3.29
C TRP A 221 -10.11 -17.14 3.22
N LEU A 222 -11.09 -17.76 3.88
CA LEU A 222 -11.38 -19.18 3.69
C LEU A 222 -12.45 -19.30 2.60
N LEU A 223 -11.98 -19.47 1.36
CA LEU A 223 -12.84 -19.49 0.16
C LEU A 223 -13.14 -20.91 -0.36
N CYS A 224 -12.45 -21.90 0.19
CA CYS A 224 -12.80 -23.32 0.16
C CYS A 224 -12.63 -23.87 1.59
#